data_AF-A0A833S4E7-F1
#
_entry.id   AF-A0A833S4E7-F1
#
_cell.length_a   1.000
_cell.length_b   1.000
_cell.length_c   1.000
_cell.angle_alpha   90.00
_cell.angle_beta   90.00
_cell.angle_gamma   90.00
#
_symmetry.space_group_name_H-M   'P 1'
#
loop_
_entity.id
_entity.type
_entity.pdbx_description
1 polymer ?
#
loop_
_entity_poly.entity_id
_entity_poly.type
_entity_poly.pdbx_seq_one_letter_code
_entity_poly.pdbx_strand_id
1 'polypeptide(L)'
;MERLSLACGGVAVNSVEDLSVDCLGPAGLVYEYTLGEEKYTFIEDCINPRSVTLLVKGPNKHALTQIKDAVRDGLRAIKNAIEDGCVVPGAGAVEVAIAEALVTYKQTIQGRARLGVQAFADALLIIPKVLAQNSGYDLQETLVKVQAEHSDSKQPVNIDLNTGEPMVAADAGVWDNYCVKKQLLHSCTVIATNILLVDEIMRAEVSCLGLLWWLSGQESACQCRRHPLPWSGKLPHAAEQLSPCSTALEPGNHNYCTHPLQLPKPPRPGTCALKQEKPQ
;
A
#
# COMPACT_ATOMS: atom_id res chain seq x y z
N MET A 1 -26.70 -5.33 1.75
CA MET A 1 -27.42 -5.60 3.01
C MET A 1 -26.49 -5.67 4.22
N GLU A 2 -25.25 -6.16 4.10
CA GLU A 2 -24.30 -6.29 5.23
C GLU A 2 -24.02 -4.99 6.01
N ARG A 3 -24.01 -3.83 5.35
CA ARG A 3 -23.80 -2.55 6.04
C ARG A 3 -24.95 -2.19 6.99
N LEU A 4 -26.18 -2.57 6.65
CA LEU A 4 -27.36 -2.31 7.48
C LEU A 4 -27.38 -3.20 8.71
N SER A 5 -27.01 -4.48 8.56
CA SER A 5 -26.90 -5.38 9.72
C SER A 5 -25.78 -4.94 10.66
N LEU A 6 -24.63 -4.48 10.14
CA LEU A 6 -23.52 -4.00 10.97
C LEU A 6 -23.78 -2.64 11.64
N ALA A 7 -24.51 -1.73 10.97
CA ALA A 7 -24.81 -0.39 11.50
C ALA A 7 -25.99 -0.40 12.47
N CYS A 8 -27.11 -1.01 12.07
CA CYS A 8 -28.36 -1.00 12.83
C CYS A 8 -28.48 -2.21 13.78
N GLY A 9 -27.64 -3.24 13.62
CA GLY A 9 -27.70 -4.48 14.43
C GLY A 9 -28.79 -5.46 14.01
N GLY A 10 -29.49 -5.20 12.90
CA GLY A 10 -30.55 -6.08 12.41
C GLY A 10 -30.03 -7.38 11.79
N VAL A 11 -30.79 -8.46 11.95
CA VAL A 11 -30.48 -9.77 11.35
C VAL A 11 -31.18 -9.87 10.00
N ALA A 12 -30.45 -10.28 8.97
CA ALA A 12 -31.04 -10.50 7.65
C ALA A 12 -31.92 -11.76 7.67
N VAL A 13 -33.20 -11.60 7.31
CA VAL A 13 -34.18 -12.68 7.24
C VAL A 13 -34.60 -12.86 5.78
N ASN A 14 -34.66 -14.11 5.32
CA ASN A 14 -35.01 -14.45 3.93
C ASN A 14 -36.52 -14.73 3.74
N SER A 15 -37.16 -15.33 4.75
CA SER A 15 -38.58 -15.70 4.73
C SER A 15 -39.40 -14.76 5.61
N VAL A 16 -40.57 -14.33 5.14
CA VAL A 16 -41.44 -13.41 5.91
C VAL A 16 -42.02 -14.09 7.16
N GLU A 17 -42.16 -15.41 7.14
CA GLU A 17 -42.70 -16.21 8.25
C GLU A 17 -41.75 -16.25 9.47
N ASP A 18 -40.45 -16.08 9.25
CA ASP A 18 -39.42 -16.11 10.30
C ASP A 18 -39.14 -14.72 10.91
N LEU A 19 -39.95 -13.71 10.56
CA LEU A 19 -39.73 -12.34 11.00
C LEU A 19 -40.17 -12.17 12.46
N SER A 20 -39.21 -12.03 13.36
CA SER A 20 -39.43 -11.69 14.77
C SER A 20 -38.96 -10.26 15.09
N VAL A 21 -39.47 -9.70 16.19
CA VAL A 21 -39.09 -8.35 16.66
C VAL A 21 -37.59 -8.26 16.95
N ASP A 22 -36.99 -9.37 17.37
CA ASP A 22 -35.55 -9.48 17.68
C ASP A 22 -34.66 -9.35 16.43
N CYS A 23 -35.22 -9.57 15.23
CA CYS A 23 -34.47 -9.41 13.98
C CYS A 23 -34.33 -7.95 13.52
N LEU A 24 -35.11 -7.02 14.09
CA LEU A 24 -35.16 -5.63 13.63
C LEU A 24 -34.06 -4.78 14.28
N GLY A 25 -33.38 -3.97 13.47
CA GLY A 25 -32.38 -3.01 13.93
C GLY A 25 -32.98 -1.59 14.05
N PRO A 26 -32.84 -0.90 15.18
CA PRO A 26 -33.32 0.48 15.33
C PRO A 26 -32.44 1.47 14.55
N ALA A 27 -33.08 2.47 13.93
CA ALA A 27 -32.44 3.62 13.29
C ALA A 27 -33.12 4.90 13.78
N GLY A 28 -32.34 5.92 14.14
CA GLY A 28 -32.87 7.17 14.69
C GLY A 28 -33.55 8.02 13.62
N LEU A 29 -32.89 8.21 12.48
CA LEU A 29 -33.41 9.06 11.41
C LEU A 29 -33.37 8.32 10.07
N VAL A 30 -34.53 8.24 9.42
CA VAL A 30 -34.65 7.70 8.07
C VAL A 30 -35.40 8.70 7.21
N TYR A 31 -34.75 9.18 6.16
CA TYR A 31 -35.35 10.10 5.21
C TYR A 31 -34.94 9.80 3.78
N GLU A 32 -35.81 10.15 2.85
CA GLU A 32 -35.54 10.10 1.43
C GLU A 32 -35.03 11.47 0.97
N TYR A 33 -33.95 11.48 0.20
CA TYR A 33 -33.39 12.68 -0.38
C TYR A 33 -33.12 12.45 -1.86
N THR A 34 -33.79 13.24 -2.68
CA THR A 34 -33.71 13.17 -4.14
C THR A 34 -32.51 13.97 -4.64
N LEU A 35 -31.63 13.31 -5.38
CA LEU A 35 -30.44 13.91 -5.99
C LEU A 35 -30.46 13.70 -7.49
N GLY A 36 -30.70 14.79 -8.23
CA GLY A 36 -30.92 14.71 -9.66
C GLY A 36 -32.21 13.95 -9.95
N GLU A 37 -32.11 12.88 -10.73
CA GLU A 37 -33.24 12.02 -11.11
C GLU A 37 -33.40 10.81 -10.17
N GLU A 38 -32.42 10.54 -9.31
CA GLU A 38 -32.39 9.38 -8.42
C GLU A 38 -32.77 9.75 -7.00
N LYS A 39 -33.46 8.83 -6.32
CA LYS A 39 -33.82 8.97 -4.91
C LYS A 39 -32.92 8.11 -4.04
N TYR A 40 -32.40 8.70 -2.97
CA TYR A 40 -31.52 8.03 -2.02
C TYR A 40 -32.18 8.01 -0.64
N THR A 41 -32.23 6.85 0.00
CA THR A 41 -32.66 6.74 1.40
C THR A 41 -31.44 6.84 2.31
N PHE A 42 -31.43 7.85 3.18
CA PHE A 42 -30.41 8.02 4.22
C PHE A 42 -30.93 7.44 5.52
N ILE A 43 -30.07 6.64 6.15
CA ILE A 43 -30.31 6.04 7.46
C ILE A 43 -29.20 6.56 8.36
N GLU A 44 -29.56 7.40 9.31
CA GLU A 44 -28.67 8.11 10.22
C GLU A 44 -29.04 7.78 11.68
N ASP A 45 -28.16 8.14 12.61
CA ASP A 45 -28.32 7.87 14.05
C ASP A 45 -28.53 6.39 14.39
N CYS A 46 -27.66 5.53 13.84
CA CYS A 46 -27.60 4.11 14.19
C CYS A 46 -26.90 3.89 15.54
N ILE A 47 -27.30 2.84 16.28
CA ILE A 47 -26.71 2.49 17.60
C ILE A 47 -25.19 2.28 17.52
N ASN A 48 -24.72 1.63 16.45
CA ASN A 48 -23.31 1.29 16.27
C ASN A 48 -22.77 1.85 14.94
N PRO A 49 -22.33 3.12 14.90
CA PRO A 49 -21.87 3.77 13.67
C PRO A 49 -20.46 3.33 13.24
N ARG A 50 -20.20 2.02 13.18
CA ARG A 50 -18.94 1.47 12.64
C ARG A 50 -18.89 1.48 11.12
N SER A 51 -20.05 1.50 10.48
CA SER A 51 -20.18 1.57 9.02
C SER A 51 -20.63 2.97 8.63
N VAL A 52 -19.73 3.73 8.01
CA VAL A 52 -20.00 5.06 7.45
C VAL A 52 -20.03 4.99 5.92
N THR A 53 -20.84 5.85 5.29
CA THR A 53 -20.91 5.97 3.83
C THR A 53 -20.49 7.36 3.41
N LEU A 54 -19.53 7.45 2.47
CA LEU A 54 -19.13 8.70 1.84
C LEU A 54 -19.82 8.80 0.48
N LEU A 55 -20.75 9.75 0.35
CA LEU A 55 -21.42 10.03 -0.91
C LEU A 55 -20.61 11.03 -1.74
N VAL A 56 -20.04 10.55 -2.86
CA VAL A 56 -19.26 11.37 -3.79
C VAL A 56 -20.14 11.76 -4.97
N LYS A 57 -20.20 13.06 -5.28
CA LYS A 57 -20.89 13.60 -6.45
C LYS A 57 -19.87 14.07 -7.47
N GLY A 58 -20.17 13.88 -8.75
CA GLY A 58 -19.29 14.28 -9.84
C GLY A 58 -20.02 14.22 -11.17
N PRO A 59 -19.69 15.11 -12.13
CA PRO A 59 -20.39 15.22 -13.41
C PRO A 59 -20.06 14.06 -14.36
N ASN A 60 -18.85 13.51 -14.27
CA ASN A 60 -18.33 12.48 -15.17
C ASN A 60 -17.98 11.21 -14.39
N LYS A 61 -18.27 10.04 -14.99
CA LYS A 61 -17.91 8.72 -14.40
C LYS A 61 -16.41 8.59 -14.13
N HIS A 62 -15.57 9.13 -15.02
CA HIS A 62 -14.12 9.10 -14.86
C HIS A 62 -13.64 9.91 -13.63
N ALA A 63 -14.18 11.11 -13.44
CA ALA A 63 -13.86 11.94 -12.27
C ALA A 63 -14.33 11.26 -10.97
N LEU A 64 -15.51 10.63 -10.99
CA LEU A 64 -16.03 9.86 -9.86
C LEU A 64 -15.09 8.70 -9.47
N THR A 65 -14.57 7.96 -10.46
CA THR A 65 -13.61 6.88 -10.17
C THR A 65 -12.30 7.42 -9.58
N GLN A 66 -11.77 8.52 -10.12
CA GLN A 66 -10.56 9.14 -9.59
C GLN A 66 -10.72 9.63 -8.15
N ILE A 67 -11.83 10.32 -7.84
CA ILE A 67 -12.10 10.79 -6.47
C ILE A 67 -12.28 9.62 -5.53
N LYS A 68 -13.01 8.57 -5.96
CA LYS A 68 -13.21 7.36 -5.16
C LYS A 68 -11.89 6.68 -4.80
N ASP A 69 -10.96 6.59 -5.76
CA ASP A 69 -9.66 5.98 -5.53
C ASP A 69 -8.78 6.89 -4.65
N ALA A 70 -8.78 8.20 -4.88
CA ALA A 70 -8.07 9.17 -4.03
C ALA A 70 -8.55 9.14 -2.56
N VAL A 71 -9.86 9.06 -2.33
CA VAL A 71 -10.42 8.93 -0.97
C VAL A 71 -10.01 7.62 -0.32
N ARG A 72 -10.01 6.51 -1.07
CA ARG A 72 -9.59 5.21 -0.56
C ARG A 72 -8.12 5.19 -0.19
N ASP A 73 -7.27 5.77 -1.02
CA ASP A 73 -5.83 5.86 -0.78
C ASP A 73 -5.53 6.77 0.42
N GLY A 74 -6.21 7.91 0.53
CA GLY A 74 -6.09 8.80 1.70
C GLY A 74 -6.50 8.11 3.01
N LEU A 75 -7.64 7.42 3.02
CA LEU A 75 -8.09 6.66 4.20
C LEU A 75 -7.12 5.53 4.56
N ARG A 76 -6.53 4.88 3.55
CA ARG A 76 -5.53 3.83 3.75
C ARG A 76 -4.23 4.39 4.34
N ALA A 77 -3.76 5.55 3.86
CA ALA A 77 -2.60 6.23 4.42
C ALA A 77 -2.83 6.62 5.88
N ILE A 78 -4.01 7.16 6.21
CA ILE A 78 -4.36 7.51 7.60
C ILE A 78 -4.41 6.25 8.47
N LYS A 79 -5.04 5.17 8.00
CA LYS A 79 -5.09 3.90 8.73
C LYS A 79 -3.68 3.41 9.05
N ASN A 80 -2.80 3.38 8.06
CA ASN A 80 -1.42 2.98 8.24
C ASN A 80 -0.67 3.88 9.24
N ALA A 81 -0.96 5.19 9.25
CA ALA A 81 -0.32 6.13 10.17
C ALA A 81 -0.74 5.87 11.62
N ILE A 82 -2.01 5.53 11.82
CA ILE A 82 -2.55 5.17 13.14
C ILE A 82 -1.94 3.85 13.63
N GLU A 83 -1.77 2.86 12.74
CA GLU A 83 -1.16 1.56 13.08
C GLU A 83 0.34 1.67 13.38
N ASP A 84 1.08 2.47 12.60
CA ASP A 84 2.53 2.64 12.77
C ASP A 84 2.90 3.51 13.98
N GLY A 85 2.05 4.48 14.36
CA GLY A 85 2.31 5.45 15.43
C GLY A 85 3.48 6.41 15.15
N CYS A 86 4.07 6.34 13.97
CA CYS A 86 5.17 7.20 13.52
C CYS A 86 4.98 7.59 12.05
N VAL A 87 5.49 8.77 11.71
CA VAL A 87 5.48 9.30 10.34
C VAL A 87 6.88 9.77 9.97
N VAL A 88 7.16 9.78 8.68
CA VAL A 88 8.48 10.09 8.13
C VAL A 88 8.32 11.29 7.19
N PRO A 89 9.27 12.23 7.12
CA PRO A 89 9.21 13.33 6.15
C PRO A 89 9.03 12.82 4.71
N GLY A 90 8.15 13.48 3.96
CA GLY A 90 7.81 13.09 2.59
C GLY A 90 8.61 13.81 1.50
N ALA A 91 8.07 13.80 0.28
CA ALA A 91 8.57 14.57 -0.87
C ALA A 91 10.06 14.35 -1.22
N GLY A 92 10.52 13.10 -1.12
CA GLY A 92 11.89 12.73 -1.51
C GLY A 92 12.96 12.97 -0.44
N ALA A 93 12.60 13.54 0.73
CA ALA A 93 13.57 13.90 1.76
C ALA A 93 14.28 12.69 2.38
N VAL A 94 13.55 11.59 2.55
CA VAL A 94 14.08 10.34 3.12
C VAL A 94 15.04 9.69 2.16
N GLU A 95 14.73 9.73 0.87
CA GLU A 95 15.51 9.14 -0.19
C GLU A 95 16.88 9.82 -0.30
N VAL A 96 16.91 11.15 -0.21
CA VAL A 96 18.16 11.93 -0.15
C VAL A 96 18.96 11.61 1.11
N ALA A 97 18.29 11.56 2.27
CA ALA A 97 18.96 11.27 3.54
C ALA A 97 19.56 9.85 3.59
N ILE A 98 18.84 8.85 3.06
CA ILE A 98 19.35 7.48 2.95
C ILE A 98 20.53 7.44 1.97
N ALA A 99 20.45 8.14 0.83
CA ALA A 99 21.55 8.17 -0.13
C ALA A 99 22.85 8.71 0.49
N GLU A 100 22.79 9.82 1.24
CA GLU A 100 23.98 10.37 1.92
C GLU A 100 24.52 9.44 3.02
N ALA A 101 23.62 8.84 3.81
CA ALA A 101 24.00 7.85 4.81
C ALA A 101 24.72 6.64 4.17
N LEU A 102 24.25 6.17 3.02
CA LEU A 102 24.87 5.09 2.26
C LEU A 102 26.22 5.49 1.66
N VAL A 103 26.38 6.73 1.20
CA VAL A 103 27.66 7.26 0.70
C VAL A 103 28.70 7.33 1.83
N THR A 104 28.27 7.67 3.04
CA THR A 104 29.14 7.62 4.23
C THR A 104 29.48 6.18 4.60
N TYR A 105 28.49 5.30 4.59
CA TYR A 105 28.65 3.87 4.89
C TYR A 105 29.53 3.14 3.86
N LYS A 106 29.54 3.59 2.59
CA LYS A 106 30.42 3.08 1.54
C LYS A 106 31.91 3.12 1.92
N GLN A 107 32.33 4.02 2.83
CA GLN A 107 33.72 4.13 3.26
C GLN A 107 34.15 3.00 4.22
N THR A 108 33.20 2.37 4.92
CA THR A 108 33.49 1.29 5.88
C THR A 108 33.61 -0.07 5.20
N ILE A 109 32.96 -0.25 4.05
CA ILE A 109 32.94 -1.52 3.32
C ILE A 109 34.15 -1.63 2.38
N GLN A 110 34.84 -2.76 2.48
CA GLN A 110 35.96 -3.10 1.60
C GLN A 110 35.52 -4.03 0.45
N GLY A 111 36.20 -3.93 -0.69
CA GLY A 111 36.03 -4.83 -1.83
C GLY A 111 34.92 -4.46 -2.82
N ARG A 112 34.47 -5.44 -3.61
CA ARG A 112 33.53 -5.28 -4.73
C ARG A 112 32.14 -4.81 -4.30
N ALA A 113 31.72 -5.12 -3.07
CA ALA A 113 30.43 -4.72 -2.51
C ALA A 113 30.27 -3.18 -2.44
N ARG A 114 31.38 -2.43 -2.37
CA ARG A 114 31.39 -0.96 -2.37
C ARG A 114 30.69 -0.36 -3.59
N LEU A 115 30.82 -1.00 -4.76
CA LEU A 115 30.17 -0.56 -6.00
C LEU A 115 28.66 -0.81 -5.96
N GLY A 116 28.23 -1.90 -5.33
CA GLY A 116 26.81 -2.21 -5.14
C GLY A 116 26.11 -1.19 -4.24
N VAL A 117 26.75 -0.80 -3.12
CA VAL A 117 26.21 0.23 -2.22
C VAL A 117 26.12 1.59 -2.92
N GLN A 118 27.13 1.94 -3.73
CA GLN A 118 27.08 3.18 -4.52
C GLN A 118 25.92 3.16 -5.52
N ALA A 119 25.77 2.08 -6.29
CA ALA A 119 24.68 1.95 -7.25
C ALA A 119 23.30 2.02 -6.57
N PHE A 120 23.17 1.45 -5.37
CA PHE A 120 21.93 1.52 -4.61
C PHE A 120 21.64 2.95 -4.10
N ALA A 121 22.65 3.68 -3.62
CA ALA A 121 22.50 5.08 -3.22
C ALA A 121 22.08 5.97 -4.40
N ASP A 122 22.71 5.79 -5.57
CA ASP A 122 22.39 6.54 -6.78
C ASP A 122 20.98 6.21 -7.31
N ALA A 123 20.53 4.96 -7.13
CA ALA A 123 19.19 4.52 -7.51
C ALA A 123 18.09 5.17 -6.66
N LEU A 124 18.31 5.40 -5.36
CA LEU A 124 17.32 6.05 -4.49
C LEU A 124 17.05 7.51 -4.90
N LEU A 125 18.04 8.18 -5.47
CA LEU A 125 17.91 9.55 -5.98
C LEU A 125 17.00 9.66 -7.22
N ILE A 126 16.51 8.55 -7.80
CA ILE A 126 15.56 8.61 -8.92
C ILE A 126 14.22 9.23 -8.53
N ILE A 127 13.77 9.03 -7.30
CA ILE A 127 12.49 9.53 -6.81
C ILE A 127 12.48 11.08 -6.80
N PRO A 128 13.42 11.77 -6.14
CA PRO A 128 13.48 13.23 -6.19
C PRO A 128 13.73 13.77 -7.61
N LYS A 129 14.51 13.06 -8.45
CA LYS A 129 14.69 13.45 -9.87
C LYS A 129 13.36 13.45 -10.61
N VAL A 130 12.60 12.37 -10.54
CA VAL A 130 11.32 12.27 -11.26
C VAL A 130 10.31 13.28 -10.73
N LEU A 131 10.32 13.60 -9.43
CA LEU A 131 9.50 14.67 -8.86
C LEU A 131 9.84 16.03 -9.48
N ALA A 132 11.11 16.41 -9.52
CA ALA A 132 11.55 17.66 -10.14
C ALA A 132 11.20 17.72 -11.64
N GLN A 133 11.36 16.59 -12.35
CA GLN A 133 11.02 16.49 -13.78
C GLN A 133 9.53 16.68 -14.03
N ASN A 134 8.67 16.07 -13.19
CA ASN A 134 7.23 16.18 -13.32
C ASN A 134 6.72 17.60 -13.05
N SER A 135 7.43 18.36 -12.20
CA SER A 135 7.16 19.78 -11.97
C SER A 135 7.77 20.72 -13.02
N GLY A 136 8.57 20.20 -13.97
CA GLY A 136 9.19 21.00 -15.03
C GLY A 136 10.45 21.76 -14.63
N TYR A 137 11.08 21.41 -13.50
CA TYR A 137 12.36 21.99 -13.07
C TYR A 137 13.55 21.21 -13.65
N ASP A 138 14.73 21.86 -13.62
CA ASP A 138 15.95 21.17 -14.00
C ASP A 138 16.34 20.09 -12.98
N LEU A 139 16.57 18.89 -13.49
CA LEU A 139 16.86 17.68 -12.73
C LEU A 139 18.16 17.77 -11.92
N GLN A 140 19.18 18.39 -12.49
CA GLN A 140 20.52 18.38 -11.91
C GLN A 140 20.67 19.53 -10.91
N GLU A 141 20.21 20.72 -11.28
CA GLU A 141 20.30 21.90 -10.43
C GLU A 141 19.53 21.73 -9.12
N THR A 142 18.27 21.26 -9.19
CA THR A 142 17.43 21.03 -8.00
C THR A 142 18.05 19.98 -7.07
N LEU A 143 18.56 18.89 -7.62
CA LEU A 143 19.15 17.81 -6.84
C LEU A 143 20.45 18.24 -6.14
N VAL A 144 21.30 19.01 -6.83
CA VAL A 144 22.54 19.54 -6.23
C VAL A 144 22.21 20.52 -5.09
N LYS A 145 21.21 21.39 -5.28
CA LYS A 145 20.74 22.31 -4.23
C LYS A 145 20.25 21.56 -2.98
N VAL A 146 19.40 20.55 -3.17
CA VAL A 146 18.87 19.73 -2.08
C VAL A 146 19.97 18.97 -1.34
N GLN A 147 20.95 18.41 -2.07
CA GLN A 147 22.08 17.71 -1.45
C GLN A 147 22.98 18.67 -0.66
N ALA A 148 23.25 19.86 -1.19
CA ALA A 148 24.04 20.87 -0.48
C ALA A 148 23.37 21.27 0.84
N GLU A 149 22.07 21.58 0.80
CA GLU A 149 21.32 21.96 2.00
C GLU A 149 21.15 20.81 2.99
N HIS A 150 20.97 19.58 2.50
CA HIS A 150 20.91 18.41 3.37
C HIS A 150 22.24 18.18 4.09
N SER A 151 23.36 18.31 3.37
CA SER A 151 24.71 18.19 3.94
C SER A 151 24.99 19.26 5.00
N ASP A 152 24.52 20.50 4.79
CA ASP A 152 24.72 21.62 5.71
C ASP A 152 23.82 21.55 6.95
N SER A 153 22.53 21.30 6.75
CA SER A 153 21.52 21.31 7.83
C SER A 153 21.46 19.98 8.60
N LYS A 154 21.86 18.87 7.99
CA LYS A 154 21.62 17.49 8.45
C LYS A 154 20.15 17.19 8.79
N GLN A 155 19.24 18.02 8.32
CA GLN A 155 17.79 17.84 8.47
C GLN A 155 17.19 17.27 7.19
N PRO A 156 16.09 16.51 7.24
CA PRO A 156 15.45 16.00 6.05
C PRO A 156 14.92 17.15 5.17
N VAL A 157 15.63 17.44 4.08
CA VAL A 157 15.29 18.45 3.08
C VAL A 157 14.50 17.81 1.95
N ASN A 158 13.37 18.40 1.57
CA ASN A 158 12.54 17.99 0.45
C ASN A 158 12.71 18.94 -0.76
N ILE A 159 12.09 18.56 -1.87
CA ILE A 159 11.90 19.44 -3.03
C ILE A 159 10.50 20.03 -2.94
N ASP A 160 10.39 21.36 -2.97
CA ASP A 160 9.10 22.01 -3.18
C ASP A 160 8.66 21.89 -4.64
N LEU A 161 7.47 21.36 -4.86
CA LEU A 161 6.92 21.15 -6.20
C LEU A 161 6.46 22.45 -6.88
N ASN A 162 6.27 23.54 -6.12
CA ASN A 162 5.77 24.82 -6.65
C ASN A 162 6.88 25.84 -6.95
N THR A 163 7.99 25.77 -6.22
CA THR A 163 9.14 26.68 -6.39
C THR A 163 10.35 25.98 -6.99
N GLY A 164 10.46 24.66 -6.82
CA GLY A 164 11.66 23.90 -7.19
C GLY A 164 12.83 24.16 -6.24
N GLU A 165 12.60 24.89 -5.14
CA GLU A 165 13.60 25.16 -4.14
C GLU A 165 13.61 24.07 -3.05
N PRO A 166 14.78 23.80 -2.47
CA PRO A 166 14.89 22.93 -1.31
C PRO A 166 14.20 23.56 -0.09
N MET A 167 13.47 22.73 0.67
CA MET A 167 12.75 23.14 1.87
C MET A 167 12.88 22.06 2.96
N VAL A 168 12.78 22.42 4.23
CA VAL A 168 12.71 21.42 5.31
C VAL A 168 11.34 20.74 5.28
N ALA A 169 11.32 19.41 5.20
CA ALA A 169 10.08 18.65 5.05
C ALA A 169 9.11 18.81 6.22
N ALA A 170 9.62 19.07 7.43
CA ALA A 170 8.81 19.30 8.62
C ALA A 170 7.98 20.59 8.51
N ASP A 171 8.54 21.65 7.93
CA ASP A 171 7.89 22.97 7.81
C ASP A 171 6.81 22.95 6.72
N ALA A 172 7.02 22.15 5.67
CA ALA A 172 6.03 21.92 4.62
C ALA A 172 4.79 21.15 5.09
N GLY A 173 4.87 20.45 6.23
CA GLY A 173 3.80 19.58 6.71
C GLY A 173 3.54 18.34 5.84
N VAL A 174 4.50 17.96 4.99
CA VAL A 174 4.39 16.81 4.09
C VAL A 174 5.00 15.57 4.75
N TRP A 175 4.13 14.63 5.12
CA TRP A 175 4.50 13.42 5.86
C TRP A 175 4.03 12.16 5.14
N ASP A 176 4.88 11.14 5.14
CA ASP A 176 4.63 9.80 4.63
C ASP A 176 4.58 8.76 5.76
N ASN A 177 3.94 7.63 5.47
CA ASN A 177 3.89 6.49 6.36
C ASN A 177 5.21 5.72 6.40
N TYR A 178 5.60 5.27 7.59
CA TYR A 178 6.79 4.43 7.77
C TYR A 178 6.66 3.06 7.10
N CYS A 179 5.53 2.36 7.26
CA CYS A 179 5.33 1.03 6.69
C CYS A 179 5.50 1.00 5.18
N VAL A 180 5.07 2.06 4.48
CA VAL A 180 5.15 2.16 3.01
C VAL A 180 6.61 2.21 2.58
N LYS A 181 7.44 3.08 3.17
CA LYS A 181 8.87 3.18 2.81
C LYS A 181 9.66 1.94 3.20
N LYS A 182 9.36 1.35 4.37
CA LYS A 182 9.98 0.09 4.81
C LYS A 182 9.68 -1.05 3.82
N GLN A 183 8.41 -1.22 3.45
CA GLN A 183 8.02 -2.28 2.53
C GLN A 183 8.54 -2.05 1.12
N LEU A 184 8.62 -0.78 0.68
CA LEU A 184 9.21 -0.41 -0.60
C LEU A 184 10.67 -0.85 -0.68
N LEU A 185 11.50 -0.45 0.29
CA LEU A 185 12.93 -0.81 0.29
C LEU A 185 13.14 -2.33 0.37
N HIS A 186 12.34 -3.02 1.19
CA HIS A 186 12.44 -4.47 1.30
C HIS A 186 11.99 -5.21 0.03
N SER A 187 10.84 -4.83 -0.54
CA SER A 187 10.29 -5.53 -1.71
C SER A 187 11.13 -5.27 -2.95
N CYS A 188 11.54 -4.01 -3.18
CA CYS A 188 12.36 -3.65 -4.33
C CYS A 188 13.72 -4.35 -4.31
N THR A 189 14.37 -4.47 -3.15
CA THR A 189 15.65 -5.18 -3.04
C THR A 189 15.51 -6.67 -3.34
N VAL A 190 14.50 -7.34 -2.77
CA VAL A 190 14.23 -8.76 -3.04
C VAL A 190 13.93 -9.01 -4.53
N ILE A 191 13.12 -8.15 -5.15
CA ILE A 191 12.79 -8.26 -6.58
C ILE A 191 14.04 -8.06 -7.44
N ALA A 192 14.85 -7.04 -7.16
CA ALA A 192 16.07 -6.78 -7.90
C ALA A 192 17.06 -7.95 -7.80
N THR A 193 17.25 -8.52 -6.61
CA THR A 193 18.09 -9.71 -6.42
C THR A 193 17.57 -10.90 -7.20
N ASN A 194 16.26 -11.16 -7.17
CA ASN A 194 15.68 -12.27 -7.92
C ASN A 194 15.91 -12.13 -9.44
N ILE A 195 15.80 -10.92 -9.98
CA ILE A 195 16.02 -10.68 -11.41
C ILE A 195 17.50 -10.81 -11.78
N LEU A 196 18.40 -10.27 -10.96
CA LEU A 196 19.85 -10.29 -11.21
C LEU A 196 20.46 -11.69 -11.13
N LEU A 197 19.81 -12.65 -10.48
CA LEU A 197 20.27 -14.03 -10.35
C LEU A 197 19.81 -14.95 -11.51
N VAL A 198 19.00 -14.44 -12.44
CA VAL A 198 18.55 -15.21 -13.61
C VAL A 198 19.55 -15.04 -14.75
N ASP A 199 20.30 -16.09 -15.04
CA ASP A 199 21.27 -16.10 -16.15
C ASP A 199 20.61 -16.42 -17.50
N GLU A 200 19.76 -17.46 -17.55
CA GLU A 200 19.13 -17.93 -18.78
C GLU A 200 17.62 -18.11 -18.62
N ILE A 201 16.87 -17.66 -19.63
CA ILE A 201 15.41 -17.82 -19.71
C ILE A 201 15.09 -18.74 -20.88
N MET A 202 14.88 -20.02 -20.59
CA MET A 202 14.40 -20.99 -21.59
C MET A 202 12.87 -20.91 -21.68
N ARG A 203 12.37 -20.22 -22.70
CA ARG A 203 10.93 -20.23 -23.02
C ARG A 203 10.61 -21.46 -23.86
N ALA A 204 9.99 -22.46 -23.23
CA ALA A 204 9.38 -23.55 -23.98
C ALA A 204 8.10 -23.03 -24.65
N GLU A 205 8.22 -22.63 -25.91
CA GLU A 205 7.05 -22.41 -26.74
C GLU A 205 6.45 -23.79 -27.04
N VAL A 206 5.28 -24.08 -26.48
CA VAL A 206 4.49 -25.22 -26.92
C VAL A 206 4.00 -24.87 -28.32
N SER A 207 4.78 -25.22 -29.33
CA SER A 207 4.36 -25.11 -30.71
C SER A 207 3.09 -25.96 -30.84
N CYS A 208 1.96 -25.30 -31.06
CA CYS A 208 0.63 -25.89 -31.24
C CYS A 208 0.53 -26.79 -32.51
N LEU A 209 1.66 -27.12 -33.14
CA LEU A 209 1.77 -28.10 -34.23
C LEU A 209 1.58 -29.55 -33.75
N GLY A 210 1.55 -29.81 -32.44
CA GLY A 210 1.22 -31.13 -31.88
C GLY A 210 -0.27 -31.50 -31.97
N LEU A 211 -1.18 -30.55 -32.15
CA LEU A 211 -2.62 -30.85 -32.22
C LEU A 211 -3.06 -31.41 -33.58
N LEU A 212 -2.32 -31.11 -34.67
CA LEU A 212 -2.54 -31.78 -35.96
C LEU A 212 -1.91 -33.18 -36.01
N TRP A 213 -0.85 -33.42 -35.25
CA TRP A 213 -0.21 -34.74 -35.17
C TRP A 213 -0.96 -35.73 -34.26
N TRP A 214 -1.80 -35.23 -33.34
CA TRP A 214 -2.65 -36.07 -32.50
C TRP A 214 -3.90 -36.59 -33.24
N LEU A 215 -4.32 -35.93 -34.32
CA LEU A 215 -5.43 -36.37 -35.18
C LEU A 215 -5.01 -37.38 -36.27
N SER A 216 -3.71 -37.53 -36.56
CA SER A 216 -3.22 -38.41 -37.63
C SER A 216 -2.77 -39.80 -37.20
N GLY A 217 -2.94 -40.18 -35.93
CA GLY A 217 -2.92 -41.59 -35.49
C GLY A 217 -1.72 -42.42 -35.97
N GLN A 218 -0.51 -41.86 -36.00
CA GLN A 218 0.71 -42.62 -36.24
C GLN A 218 1.66 -42.48 -35.07
N GLU A 219 1.77 -43.55 -34.28
CA GLU A 219 2.87 -43.76 -33.36
C GLU A 219 4.18 -43.84 -34.17
N SER A 220 4.99 -42.79 -34.10
CA SER A 220 6.42 -42.94 -34.32
C SER A 220 7.17 -42.19 -33.22
N ALA A 221 8.04 -42.94 -32.58
CA ALA A 221 8.73 -42.61 -31.35
C ALA A 221 9.56 -41.32 -31.48
N CYS A 222 9.31 -40.36 -30.58
CA CYS A 222 10.31 -39.37 -30.22
C CYS A 222 10.93 -39.79 -28.89
N GLN A 223 12.10 -40.40 -29.01
CA GLN A 223 12.86 -41.02 -27.95
C GLN A 223 13.64 -39.96 -27.17
N CYS A 224 12.97 -39.25 -26.26
CA CYS A 224 13.65 -38.47 -25.22
C CYS A 224 13.42 -39.14 -23.87
N ARG A 225 14.49 -39.76 -23.37
CA ARG A 225 14.57 -40.57 -22.15
C ARG A 225 13.81 -39.95 -20.99
N ARG A 226 12.74 -40.61 -20.54
CA ARG A 226 12.30 -40.56 -19.15
C ARG A 226 12.74 -41.86 -18.48
N HIS A 227 13.63 -41.73 -17.50
CA HIS A 227 13.80 -42.77 -16.50
C HIS A 227 12.44 -43.06 -15.84
N PRO A 228 12.05 -44.32 -15.66
CA PRO A 228 10.79 -44.66 -15.00
C PRO A 228 11.00 -44.57 -13.49
N LEU A 229 10.16 -43.79 -12.81
CA LEU A 229 9.80 -44.11 -11.43
C LEU A 229 8.35 -44.60 -11.46
N PRO A 230 8.06 -45.77 -10.88
CA PRO A 230 6.71 -46.29 -10.83
C PRO A 230 5.97 -45.51 -9.74
N TRP A 231 4.69 -45.20 -9.94
CA TRP A 231 3.72 -45.52 -8.90
C TRP A 231 2.30 -45.57 -9.44
N SER A 232 1.72 -46.72 -9.14
CA SER A 232 0.35 -47.14 -9.32
C SER A 232 -0.64 -46.19 -8.68
N GLY A 233 -1.77 -46.01 -9.35
CA GLY A 233 -2.89 -45.23 -8.86
C GLY A 233 -3.45 -45.72 -7.53
N LYS A 234 -3.91 -44.76 -6.75
CA LYS A 234 -5.14 -44.79 -5.95
C LYS A 234 -5.47 -43.35 -5.59
N LEU A 235 -6.58 -42.84 -6.14
CA LEU A 235 -7.28 -41.68 -5.59
C LEU A 235 -7.79 -42.06 -4.18
N PRO A 236 -7.74 -41.11 -3.23
CA PRO A 236 -9.00 -40.73 -2.63
C PRO A 236 -9.17 -39.21 -2.46
N HIS A 237 -10.43 -38.78 -2.53
CA HIS A 237 -10.92 -37.52 -2.02
C HIS A 237 -10.55 -37.33 -0.54
N ALA A 238 -9.86 -36.24 -0.21
CA ALA A 238 -9.97 -35.52 1.05
C ALA A 238 -9.27 -34.16 0.87
N ALA A 239 -10.04 -33.08 0.75
CA ALA A 239 -9.52 -31.72 0.83
C ALA A 239 -9.80 -31.22 2.24
N GLU A 240 -8.76 -31.16 3.07
CA GLU A 240 -8.75 -30.38 4.30
C GLU A 240 -7.33 -29.88 4.59
N GLN A 241 -7.27 -28.67 5.15
CA GLN A 241 -6.25 -28.18 6.10
C GLN A 241 -4.90 -27.63 5.58
N LEU A 242 -4.84 -26.30 5.61
CA LEU A 242 -3.93 -25.45 6.39
C LEU A 242 -2.55 -25.99 6.88
N SER A 243 -1.58 -25.07 6.72
CA SER A 243 -0.36 -24.79 7.53
C SER A 243 1.00 -25.25 7.00
N PRO A 244 1.98 -24.32 6.88
CA PRO A 244 3.41 -24.63 6.97
C PRO A 244 3.90 -24.48 8.42
N CYS A 245 4.59 -25.51 8.89
CA CYS A 245 5.17 -25.62 10.21
C CYS A 245 6.50 -24.84 10.30
N SER A 246 6.64 -24.06 11.37
CA SER A 246 7.83 -23.36 11.83
C SER A 246 8.72 -24.25 12.71
N THR A 247 10.04 -24.15 12.60
CA THR A 247 11.05 -24.33 13.67
C THR A 247 12.44 -24.10 13.06
N ALA A 248 13.46 -23.48 13.64
CA ALA A 248 13.72 -22.56 14.74
C ALA A 248 15.27 -22.44 14.76
N LEU A 249 15.83 -21.24 14.89
CA LEU A 249 17.22 -21.02 15.36
C LEU A 249 17.41 -19.52 15.62
N GLU A 250 17.58 -19.17 16.90
CA GLU A 250 18.12 -17.92 17.46
C GLU A 250 19.41 -18.27 18.25
N PRO A 251 20.23 -17.33 18.81
CA PRO A 251 20.06 -15.86 18.95
C PRO A 251 21.33 -15.02 18.63
N GLY A 252 21.18 -13.68 18.61
CA GLY A 252 22.29 -12.73 18.52
C GLY A 252 21.92 -11.31 18.98
N ASN A 253 22.28 -11.01 20.22
CA ASN A 253 22.11 -9.79 21.01
C ASN A 253 22.59 -8.49 20.30
N HIS A 254 21.82 -7.39 20.33
CA HIS A 254 22.35 -6.01 20.42
C HIS A 254 21.27 -5.00 20.86
N ASN A 255 21.45 -4.49 22.07
CA ASN A 255 20.78 -3.31 22.61
C ASN A 255 21.15 -2.05 21.84
N TYR A 256 20.17 -1.27 21.39
CA TYR A 256 20.28 0.20 21.33
C TYR A 256 18.96 0.82 21.78
N CYS A 257 19.05 1.55 22.88
CA CYS A 257 18.02 2.44 23.41
C CYS A 257 17.92 3.69 22.52
N THR A 258 16.72 4.03 22.05
CA THR A 258 16.34 5.42 21.77
C THR A 258 14.92 5.64 22.24
N HIS A 259 14.75 6.61 23.13
CA HIS A 259 13.48 7.03 23.72
C HIS A 259 12.50 7.51 22.64
N PRO A 260 11.26 7.00 22.55
CA PRO A 260 10.22 7.65 21.78
C PRO A 260 9.65 8.83 22.59
N LEU A 261 9.68 10.03 22.01
CA LEU A 261 8.94 11.19 22.49
C LEU A 261 7.44 10.83 22.60
N GLN A 262 6.91 10.85 23.82
CA GLN A 262 5.48 10.69 24.08
C GLN A 262 4.74 11.96 23.62
N LEU A 263 3.95 11.83 22.55
CA LEU A 263 2.93 12.82 22.23
C LEU A 263 1.77 12.74 23.24
N PRO A 264 1.22 13.88 23.72
CA PRO A 264 0.11 13.89 24.66
C PRO A 264 -1.17 13.34 24.00
N LYS A 265 -1.92 12.52 24.76
CA LYS A 265 -3.20 11.94 24.33
C LYS A 265 -4.21 13.04 23.97
N PRO A 266 -4.98 12.92 22.87
CA PRO A 266 -6.05 13.87 22.56
C PRO A 266 -7.19 13.76 23.60
N PRO A 267 -7.82 14.88 23.99
CA PRO A 267 -8.97 14.86 24.89
C PRO A 267 -10.18 14.19 24.22
N ARG A 268 -10.99 13.49 25.03
CA ARG A 268 -12.22 12.81 24.58
C ARG A 268 -13.18 13.84 23.95
N PRO A 269 -13.92 13.48 22.88
CA PRO A 269 -14.84 14.43 22.25
C PRO A 269 -15.96 14.80 23.21
N GLY A 270 -15.92 16.05 23.67
CA GLY A 270 -17.04 16.74 24.28
C GLY A 270 -18.11 17.02 23.22
N THR A 271 -19.36 16.99 23.66
CA THR A 271 -20.56 17.33 22.91
C THR A 271 -20.44 18.69 22.21
N CYS A 272 -20.37 18.71 20.88
CA CYS A 272 -20.52 19.92 20.08
C CYS A 272 -22.01 20.28 19.96
N ALA A 273 -22.45 21.28 20.72
CA ALA A 273 -23.72 21.96 20.51
C ALA A 273 -23.60 22.86 19.27
N LEU A 274 -24.34 22.53 18.20
CA LEU A 274 -24.46 23.36 17.00
C LEU A 274 -25.36 24.57 17.29
N LYS A 275 -24.77 25.76 17.17
CA LYS A 275 -25.45 27.06 17.21
C LYS A 275 -26.15 27.27 15.87
N GLN A 276 -27.48 27.31 15.85
CA GLN A 276 -28.28 27.59 14.66
C GLN A 276 -28.20 29.08 14.32
N GLU A 277 -27.67 29.42 13.14
CA GLU A 277 -27.91 30.72 12.50
C GLU A 277 -29.08 30.57 11.51
N LYS A 278 -30.12 31.41 11.69
CA LYS A 278 -31.28 31.51 10.80
C LYS A 278 -30.92 32.35 9.56
N PRO A 279 -31.39 31.99 8.35
CA PRO A 279 -31.31 32.87 7.20
C PRO A 279 -32.39 33.97 7.26
N GLN A 280 -32.00 35.19 6.88
CA GLN A 280 -32.91 36.28 6.50
C GLN A 280 -33.37 36.12 5.05
#